data_AF-A0A7X8HZR8-F1
#
_entry.id   AF-A0A7X8HZR8-F1
#
_cell.length_a   1.000
_cell.length_b   1.000
_cell.length_c   1.000
_cell.angle_alpha   90.00
_cell.angle_beta   90.00
_cell.angle_gamma   90.00
#
_symmetry.space_group_name_H-M   'P 1'
#
loop_
_entity.id
_entity.type
_entity.pdbx_description
1 polymer ?
#
loop_
_entity_poly.entity_id
_entity_poly.type
_entity_poly.pdbx_seq_one_letter_code
_entity_poly.pdbx_strand_id
1 'polypeptide(L)'
;MYTLSENEISKIRDIVIDAAQIIFEKQAVARAEKSEQADLKIESKGFGDYVTEIDLAIEDEIETKILSIFPDFQFFGEEGAKDNYDQTKPCFILDPIDGTTNLIR
;
A
#
# COMPACT_ATOMS: atom_id res chain seq x y z
N MET A 1 8.02 -23.80 11.83
CA MET A 1 8.56 -22.78 10.91
C MET A 1 7.80 -22.94 9.60
N TYR A 2 7.03 -21.94 9.20
CA TYR A 2 6.30 -21.98 7.93
C TYR A 2 7.29 -21.68 6.79
N THR A 3 7.23 -22.46 5.71
CA THR A 3 8.04 -22.23 4.51
C THR A 3 7.10 -22.07 3.34
N LEU A 4 7.16 -20.92 2.67
CA LEU A 4 6.40 -20.67 1.46
C LEU A 4 6.90 -21.57 0.33
N SER A 5 5.97 -22.18 -0.40
CA SER A 5 6.22 -22.87 -1.65
C SER A 5 6.50 -21.88 -2.78
N GLU A 6 7.19 -22.34 -3.84
CA GLU A 6 7.43 -21.56 -5.06
C GLU A 6 6.14 -20.95 -5.65
N ASN A 7 5.03 -21.69 -5.57
CA ASN A 7 3.73 -21.23 -6.06
C ASN A 7 3.16 -20.09 -5.19
N GLU A 8 3.30 -20.17 -3.87
CA GLU A 8 2.90 -19.10 -2.95
C GLU A 8 3.75 -17.85 -3.16
N ILE A 9 5.06 -18.01 -3.33
CA ILE A 9 5.99 -16.91 -3.64
C ILE A 9 5.59 -16.23 -4.95
N SER A 10 5.26 -17.00 -5.99
CA SER A 10 4.80 -16.44 -7.27
C SER A 10 3.52 -15.62 -7.10
N LYS A 11 2.54 -16.13 -6.37
CA LYS A 11 1.28 -15.40 -6.12
C LYS A 11 1.50 -14.10 -5.35
N ILE A 12 2.33 -14.13 -4.31
CA ILE A 12 2.70 -12.93 -3.54
C ILE A 12 3.34 -11.89 -4.46
N ARG A 13 4.27 -12.31 -5.32
CA ARG A 13 4.90 -11.42 -6.30
C ARG A 13 3.88 -10.79 -7.25
N ASP A 14 2.97 -11.59 -7.78
CA ASP A 14 1.96 -11.11 -8.72
C ASP A 14 1.02 -10.09 -8.05
N ILE A 15 0.62 -10.33 -6.78
CA ILE A 15 -0.14 -9.36 -5.97
C ILE A 15 0.60 -8.03 -5.82
N VAL A 16 1.90 -8.06 -5.51
CA VAL A 16 2.71 -6.84 -5.34
C VAL A 16 2.85 -6.08 -6.67
N ILE A 17 3.00 -6.78 -7.79
CA ILE A 17 3.06 -6.18 -9.12
C ILE A 17 1.72 -5.52 -9.48
N ASP A 18 0.61 -6.18 -9.20
CA ASP A 18 -0.74 -5.63 -9.43
C ASP A 18 -0.98 -4.38 -8.57
N ALA A 19 -0.60 -4.42 -7.28
CA ALA A 19 -0.74 -3.27 -6.39
C ALA A 19 0.09 -2.06 -6.87
N ALA A 20 1.24 -2.29 -7.51
CA ALA A 20 2.03 -1.21 -8.10
C ALA A 20 1.30 -0.46 -9.24
N GLN A 21 0.28 -1.06 -9.87
CA GLN A 21 -0.53 -0.37 -10.89
C GLN A 21 -1.38 0.75 -10.28
N ILE A 22 -1.79 0.62 -9.01
CA ILE A 22 -2.53 1.65 -8.26
C ILE A 22 -1.75 2.97 -8.22
N ILE A 23 -0.42 2.89 -8.08
CA ILE A 23 0.46 4.07 -8.07
C ILE A 23 0.30 4.86 -9.37
N PHE A 24 0.34 4.17 -10.52
CA PHE A 24 0.26 4.83 -11.83
C PHE A 24 -1.12 5.45 -12.07
N GLU A 25 -2.18 4.75 -11.71
CA GLU A 25 -3.56 5.23 -11.86
C GLU A 25 -3.80 6.48 -11.01
N LYS A 26 -3.43 6.44 -9.73
CA LYS A 26 -3.62 7.57 -8.81
C LYS A 26 -2.73 8.77 -9.16
N GLN A 27 -1.49 8.54 -9.60
CA GLN A 27 -0.61 9.61 -10.06
C GLN A 27 -1.13 10.28 -11.35
N ALA A 28 -1.73 9.52 -12.27
CA ALA A 28 -2.31 10.07 -13.50
C ALA A 28 -3.50 11.00 -13.19
N VAL A 29 -4.38 10.58 -12.27
CA VAL A 29 -5.50 11.41 -11.80
C VAL A 29 -4.98 12.69 -11.13
N ALA A 30 -4.03 12.58 -10.21
CA ALA A 30 -3.45 13.73 -9.52
C ALA A 30 -2.79 14.75 -10.49
N ARG A 31 -2.16 14.27 -11.57
CA ARG A 31 -1.59 15.13 -12.61
C ARG A 31 -2.65 15.81 -13.47
N ALA A 32 -3.73 15.11 -13.80
CA ALA A 32 -4.85 15.66 -14.57
C ALA A 32 -5.59 16.76 -13.78
N GLU A 33 -5.86 16.52 -12.48
CA GLU A 33 -6.47 17.51 -11.57
C GLU A 33 -5.59 18.76 -11.45
N LYS A 34 -4.26 18.59 -11.40
CA LYS A 34 -3.29 19.70 -11.44
C LYS A 34 -3.38 20.57 -12.69
N SER A 35 -3.75 19.98 -13.83
CA SER A 35 -3.82 20.69 -15.11
C SER A 35 -5.14 21.43 -15.33
N GLU A 36 -6.23 21.00 -14.69
CA GLU A 36 -7.56 21.65 -14.79
C GLU A 36 -7.81 22.69 -13.69
N GLN A 37 -7.16 22.60 -12.53
CA GLN A 37 -7.39 23.48 -11.38
C GLN A 37 -6.16 24.35 -11.07
N ALA A 38 -5.86 25.32 -11.94
CA ALA A 38 -4.66 26.12 -11.80
C ALA A 38 -4.60 27.04 -10.56
N ASP A 39 -5.69 27.33 -9.80
CA ASP A 39 -5.59 28.41 -8.78
C ASP A 39 -6.36 28.30 -7.45
N LEU A 40 -7.22 27.30 -7.16
CA LEU A 40 -8.09 27.41 -5.94
C LEU A 40 -8.30 26.17 -5.06
N LYS A 41 -7.86 24.97 -5.46
CA LYS A 41 -8.15 23.73 -4.68
C LYS A 41 -6.94 22.89 -4.29
N ILE A 42 -5.82 22.99 -5.02
CA ILE A 42 -4.61 22.22 -4.74
C ILE A 42 -3.97 22.66 -3.41
N GLU A 43 -4.18 23.91 -2.97
CA GLU A 43 -3.75 24.33 -1.62
C GLU A 43 -4.48 23.59 -0.49
N SER A 44 -5.62 22.92 -0.76
CA SER A 44 -6.40 22.23 0.29
C SER A 44 -6.05 20.76 0.51
N LYS A 45 -5.35 20.11 -0.44
CA LYS A 45 -4.79 18.75 -0.29
C LYS A 45 -3.31 18.81 -0.63
N GLY A 46 -2.46 18.72 0.38
CA GLY A 46 -1.00 18.78 0.19
C GLY A 46 -0.48 17.55 -0.55
N PHE A 47 0.72 17.64 -1.13
CA PHE A 47 1.37 16.49 -1.76
C PHE A 47 1.54 15.29 -0.80
N GLY A 48 1.74 15.56 0.49
CA GLY A 48 1.76 14.52 1.53
C GLY A 48 0.43 13.75 1.65
N ASP A 49 -0.71 14.45 1.55
CA ASP A 49 -2.04 13.80 1.64
C ASP A 49 -2.27 12.83 0.47
N TYR A 50 -1.77 13.17 -0.72
CA TYR A 50 -1.84 12.29 -1.89
C TYR A 50 -0.96 11.05 -1.76
N VAL A 51 0.21 11.18 -1.13
CA VAL A 51 1.10 10.04 -0.87
C VAL A 51 0.41 9.09 0.12
N THR A 52 -0.14 9.61 1.21
CA THR A 52 -0.92 8.82 2.17
C THR A 52 -2.14 8.13 1.53
N GLU A 53 -2.87 8.79 0.62
CA GLU A 53 -3.99 8.15 -0.10
C GLU A 53 -3.56 7.03 -1.07
N ILE A 54 -2.31 7.05 -1.52
CA ILE A 54 -1.71 5.99 -2.33
C ILE A 54 -1.25 4.86 -1.42
N ASP A 55 -0.56 5.18 -0.32
CA ASP A 55 -0.10 4.22 0.70
C ASP A 55 -1.25 3.36 1.23
N LEU A 56 -2.33 4.00 1.69
CA LEU A 56 -3.50 3.32 2.20
C LEU A 56 -4.17 2.41 1.16
N ALA A 57 -4.18 2.83 -0.11
CA ALA A 57 -4.80 2.03 -1.18
C ALA A 57 -3.96 0.81 -1.56
N ILE A 58 -2.64 0.93 -1.53
CA ILE A 58 -1.73 -0.19 -1.76
C ILE A 58 -1.82 -1.17 -0.58
N GLU A 59 -1.83 -0.64 0.65
CA GLU A 59 -1.93 -1.44 1.87
C GLU A 59 -3.21 -2.29 1.88
N ASP A 60 -4.37 -1.67 1.66
CA ASP A 60 -5.68 -2.35 1.63
C ASP A 60 -5.77 -3.43 0.54
N GLU A 61 -5.25 -3.14 -0.66
CA GLU A 61 -5.24 -4.08 -1.79
C GLU A 61 -4.37 -5.30 -1.48
N ILE A 62 -3.15 -5.08 -0.98
CA ILE A 62 -2.22 -6.15 -0.66
C ILE A 62 -2.73 -6.96 0.53
N GLU A 63 -3.19 -6.31 1.60
CA GLU A 63 -3.75 -6.98 2.78
C GLU A 63 -4.91 -7.90 2.36
N THR A 64 -5.88 -7.37 1.63
CA THR A 64 -7.07 -8.11 1.18
C THR A 64 -6.69 -9.35 0.37
N LYS A 65 -5.77 -9.20 -0.60
CA LYS A 65 -5.36 -10.31 -1.47
C LYS A 65 -4.51 -11.34 -0.74
N ILE A 66 -3.61 -10.90 0.15
CA ILE A 66 -2.76 -11.77 0.95
C ILE A 66 -3.58 -12.58 1.95
N LEU A 67 -4.46 -11.94 2.72
CA LEU A 67 -5.28 -12.62 3.72
C LEU A 67 -6.33 -13.56 3.09
N SER A 68 -6.72 -13.32 1.84
CA SER A 68 -7.54 -14.28 1.06
C SER A 68 -6.80 -15.60 0.77
N ILE A 69 -5.48 -15.55 0.57
CA ILE A 69 -4.64 -16.73 0.34
C ILE A 69 -4.17 -17.35 1.66
N PHE A 70 -3.89 -16.50 2.65
CA PHE A 70 -3.29 -16.85 3.93
C PHE A 70 -4.19 -16.40 5.09
N PRO A 71 -5.39 -16.98 5.27
CA PRO A 71 -6.35 -16.51 6.28
C PRO A 71 -5.88 -16.67 7.73
N ASP A 72 -4.91 -17.56 7.97
CA ASP A 72 -4.31 -17.79 9.28
C ASP A 72 -3.11 -16.87 9.57
N PHE A 73 -2.70 -16.06 8.60
CA PHE A 73 -1.57 -15.14 8.74
C PHE A 73 -2.04 -13.81 9.28
N GLN A 74 -1.12 -13.10 9.91
CA GLN A 74 -1.32 -11.72 10.31
C GLN A 74 -0.75 -10.77 9.25
N PHE A 75 -1.26 -9.55 9.22
CA PHE A 75 -0.78 -8.48 8.35
C PHE A 75 -0.49 -7.24 9.19
N PHE A 76 0.60 -6.56 8.86
CA PHE A 76 1.04 -5.33 9.50
C PHE A 76 1.46 -4.35 8.42
N GLY A 77 0.67 -3.30 8.24
CA GLY A 77 1.05 -2.14 7.44
C GLY A 77 1.48 -0.96 8.29
N GLU A 78 1.97 0.11 7.65
CA GLU A 78 2.48 1.30 8.34
C GLU A 78 1.35 2.07 9.06
N GLU A 79 0.14 2.02 8.51
CA GLU A 79 -1.06 2.72 9.00
C GLU A 79 -2.00 1.81 9.81
N GLY A 80 -1.67 0.50 9.93
CA GLY A 80 -2.48 -0.53 10.59
C GLY A 80 -2.43 -0.54 12.13
N ALA A 81 -3.52 -1.02 12.75
CA ALA A 81 -3.71 -1.03 14.20
C ALA A 81 -2.69 -1.88 14.97
N LYS A 82 -2.14 -1.33 16.06
CA LYS A 82 -0.95 -1.85 16.77
C LYS A 82 -1.21 -2.87 17.90
N ASP A 83 -2.46 -3.26 18.14
CA ASP A 83 -2.80 -4.00 19.36
C ASP A 83 -3.25 -5.45 19.10
N ASN A 84 -2.64 -6.40 19.83
CA ASN A 84 -2.93 -7.84 19.92
C ASN A 84 -2.47 -8.75 18.76
N TYR A 85 -1.16 -8.72 18.45
CA TYR A 85 -0.54 -9.73 17.56
C TYR A 85 -0.25 -11.05 18.28
N ASP A 86 -0.56 -12.17 17.63
CA ASP A 86 -0.25 -13.51 18.09
C ASP A 86 1.14 -13.91 17.56
N GLN A 87 2.17 -13.81 18.40
CA GLN A 87 3.56 -14.13 18.04
C GLN A 87 3.76 -15.60 17.61
N THR A 88 2.75 -16.46 17.76
CA THR A 88 2.81 -17.85 17.29
C THR A 88 2.43 -18.01 15.82
N LYS A 89 1.85 -16.97 15.20
CA LYS A 89 1.41 -16.97 13.80
C LYS A 89 2.38 -16.24 12.88
N PRO A 90 2.50 -16.66 11.61
CA PRO A 90 3.25 -15.90 10.62
C PRO A 90 2.59 -14.53 10.37
N CYS A 91 3.42 -13.51 10.12
CA CYS A 91 2.95 -12.15 9.86
C CYS A 91 3.64 -11.59 8.61
N PHE A 92 2.86 -10.96 7.73
CA PHE A 92 3.37 -10.08 6.68
C PHE A 92 3.58 -8.68 7.25
N ILE A 93 4.67 -8.04 6.84
CA ILE A 93 4.98 -6.64 7.17
C ILE A 93 5.12 -5.93 5.84
N LEU A 94 4.33 -4.87 5.63
CA LEU A 94 4.33 -4.07 4.42
C LEU A 94 4.74 -2.62 4.74
N ASP A 95 5.64 -2.10 3.92
CA ASP A 95 5.94 -0.69 3.80
C ASP A 95 5.67 -0.32 2.32
N PRO A 96 4.53 0.33 2.02
CA PRO A 96 4.11 0.61 0.63
C PRO A 96 5.02 1.61 -0.09
N ILE A 97 5.49 2.64 0.62
CA ILE A 97 6.36 3.70 0.10
C ILE A 97 7.41 4.04 1.16
N ASP A 98 8.61 3.47 0.97
CA ASP A 98 9.76 3.77 1.82
C ASP A 98 10.11 5.27 1.78
N GLY A 99 9.87 5.94 2.89
CA GLY A 99 10.30 7.31 3.13
C GLY A 99 9.49 8.36 2.35
N THR A 100 8.31 8.68 2.87
CA THR A 100 7.55 9.91 2.51
C THR A 100 8.38 11.21 2.61
N THR A 101 9.55 11.18 3.27
CA THR A 101 10.50 12.30 3.37
C THR A 101 11.20 12.66 2.05
N ASN A 102 11.39 11.73 1.10
CA ASN A 102 12.05 12.03 -0.19
C ASN A 102 11.11 12.56 -1.27
N LEU A 103 9.81 12.59 -0.99
CA LEU A 103 8.77 13.04 -1.91
C LEU A 103 8.45 14.55 -1.72
N ILE A 104 8.77 15.15 -0.57
CA ILE A 104 8.47 16.55 -0.22
C ILE A 104 9.65 17.49 -0.57
N ARG A 105 10.11 17.54 -1.83
CA ARG A 105 11.13 18.52 -2.23
C ARG A 105 10.75 19.35 -3.46
#